data_AF-A0A520PDP9-F1
#
_entry.id   AF-A0A520PDP9-F1
#
_cell.length_a   1.000
_cell.length_b   1.000
_cell.length_c   1.000
_cell.angle_alpha   90.00
_cell.angle_beta   90.00
_cell.angle_gamma   90.00
#
_symmetry.space_group_name_H-M   'P 1'
#
loop_
_entity.id
_entity.type
_entity.pdbx_description
1 polymer ?
#
loop_
_entity_poly.entity_id
_entity_poly.type
_entity_poly.pdbx_seq_one_letter_code
_entity_poly.pdbx_strand_id
1 'polypeptide(L)' 'MNSSLKHIVLQLEDLTKQDISIGMGLDLLESSAKTRKDLIMINVMRDSLNEVLFEESQCLN' A
#
# COMPACT_ATOMS: atom_id res chain seq x y z
N MET A 1 -15.65 5.81 5.51
CA MET A 1 -14.28 5.24 5.39
C MET A 1 -13.56 5.46 6.71
N ASN A 2 -12.87 4.45 7.27
CA ASN A 2 -12.14 4.60 8.54
C ASN A 2 -11.07 5.71 8.39
N SER A 3 -10.91 6.57 9.40
CA SER A 3 -9.93 7.67 9.36
C SER A 3 -8.50 7.19 9.11
N SER A 4 -8.11 6.04 9.68
CA SER A 4 -6.79 5.43 9.47
C SER A 4 -6.55 5.03 8.02
N LEU A 5 -7.49 4.32 7.37
CA LEU A 5 -7.34 3.90 5.98
C LEU A 5 -7.25 5.12 5.05
N LYS A 6 -8.09 6.13 5.26
CA LYS A 6 -8.02 7.36 4.47
C LYS A 6 -6.66 8.04 4.60
N HIS A 7 -6.09 8.09 5.81
CA HIS A 7 -4.78 8.67 6.03
C HIS A 7 -3.66 7.88 5.33
N ILE A 8 -3.66 6.56 5.46
CA ILE A 8 -2.67 5.68 4.81
C ILE A 8 -2.71 5.84 3.29
N VAL A 9 -3.91 5.85 2.69
CA VAL A 9 -4.08 6.05 1.25
C VAL A 9 -3.56 7.41 0.79
N LEU A 10 -3.90 8.49 1.51
CA LEU A 10 -3.41 9.83 1.15
C LEU A 10 -1.87 9.92 1.22
N GLN A 11 -1.26 9.33 2.24
CA GLN A 11 0.20 9.30 2.32
C GLN A 11 0.81 8.48 1.19
N LEU A 12 0.22 7.35 0.83
CA LEU A 12 0.69 6.54 -0.29
C LEU A 12 0.56 7.30 -1.62
N GLU A 13 -0.55 8.00 -1.85
CA GLU A 13 -0.73 8.88 -3.01
C GLU A 13 0.31 10.00 -3.08
N ASP A 14 0.66 10.59 -1.94
CA ASP A 14 1.67 11.64 -1.90
C ASP A 14 3.08 11.10 -2.15
N LEU A 15 3.38 9.86 -1.73
CA LEU A 15 4.64 9.18 -2.05
C LEU A 15 4.72 8.84 -3.55
N THR A 16 3.64 8.36 -4.16
CA THR A 16 3.63 8.03 -5.59
C THR A 16 3.77 9.27 -6.48
N LYS A 17 3.21 10.42 -6.07
CA LYS A 17 3.46 11.71 -6.73
C LYS A 17 4.92 12.17 -6.67
N GLN A 18 5.72 11.59 -5.77
CA GLN A 18 7.16 11.83 -5.63
C GLN A 18 7.99 10.75 -6.33
N ASP A 19 7.41 10.03 -7.30
CA ASP A 19 8.04 8.94 -8.07
C ASP A 19 8.48 7.74 -7.21
N ILE A 20 7.91 7.57 -6.01
CA ILE A 20 8.13 6.37 -5.19
C ILE A 20 7.16 5.29 -5.63
N SER A 21 7.69 4.09 -5.92
CA SER A 21 6.85 2.95 -6.30
C SER A 21 5.87 2.57 -5.18
N ILE A 22 4.70 2.03 -5.53
CA ILE A 22 3.69 1.64 -4.53
C ILE A 22 4.29 0.65 -3.51
N GLY A 23 5.08 -0.33 -3.96
CA GLY A 23 5.75 -1.29 -3.08
C GLY A 23 6.65 -0.61 -2.06
N MET A 24 7.54 0.28 -2.51
CA MET A 24 8.43 1.03 -1.61
C MET A 24 7.63 1.98 -0.70
N GLY A 25 6.56 2.59 -1.20
CA GLY A 25 5.67 3.42 -0.41
C GLY A 25 5.00 2.65 0.73
N LEU A 26 4.56 1.41 0.49
CA LEU A 26 4.02 0.53 1.52
C LEU A 26 5.07 0.15 2.57
N ASP A 27 6.32 -0.09 2.18
CA ASP A 27 7.43 -0.36 3.12
C ASP A 27 7.69 0.85 4.05
N LEU A 28 7.69 2.07 3.49
CA LEU A 28 7.83 3.30 4.27
C LEU A 28 6.66 3.50 5.24
N LEU A 29 5.43 3.22 4.80
CA LEU A 29 4.25 3.30 5.67
C LEU A 29 4.28 2.26 6.78
N GLU A 30 4.72 1.04 6.47
CA GLU A 30 4.87 -0.03 7.46
C GLU A 30 5.90 0.35 8.53
N SER A 31 7.05 0.90 8.12
CA SER A 31 8.11 1.35 9.04
C SER A 31 7.69 2.51 9.94
N SER A 32 6.70 3.29 9.53
CA SER A 32 6.18 4.46 10.25
C SER A 32 4.86 4.22 10.98
N ALA A 33 4.32 3.00 10.91
CA ALA A 33 3.06 2.63 11.51
C ALA A 33 3.12 2.73 13.05
N LYS A 34 2.15 3.46 13.64
CA LYS A 34 2.10 3.68 15.09
C LYS A 34 1.21 2.68 15.81
N THR A 35 0.33 2.00 15.08
CA THR A 35 -0.62 1.05 15.66
C THR A 35 -0.60 -0.27 14.91
N ARG A 36 -0.93 -1.36 15.62
CA ARG A 36 -1.12 -2.68 14.99
C ARG A 36 -2.21 -2.67 13.92
N LYS A 37 -3.21 -1.79 14.07
CA LYS A 37 -4.29 -1.66 13.10
C LYS A 37 -3.78 -1.08 11.78
N ASP A 38 -2.86 -0.11 11.83
CA ASP A 38 -2.24 0.46 10.63
C ASP A 38 -1.38 -0.61 9.93
N LEU A 39 -0.60 -1.39 10.70
CA LEU A 39 0.17 -2.52 10.15
C LEU A 39 -0.71 -3.56 9.46
N ILE A 40 -1.85 -3.94 10.07
CA ILE A 40 -2.80 -4.87 9.45
C ILE A 40 -3.34 -4.27 8.14
N MET A 41 -3.70 -2.98 8.14
CA MET A 41 -4.23 -2.34 6.94
C MET A 41 -3.19 -2.28 5.81
N ILE A 42 -1.95 -1.92 6.13
CA ILE A 42 -0.85 -1.85 5.16
C ILE A 42 -0.57 -3.24 4.57
N ASN A 43 -0.57 -4.29 5.39
CA ASN A 43 -0.40 -5.66 4.90
C ASN A 43 -1.56 -6.10 4.00
N VAL A 44 -2.82 -5.80 4.35
CA VAL A 44 -3.96 -6.08 3.46
C VAL A 44 -3.83 -5.35 2.13
N MET A 45 -3.40 -4.07 2.14
CA MET A 45 -3.15 -3.32 0.91
C MET A 45 -2.03 -3.94 0.07
N ARG A 46 -0.95 -4.43 0.70
CA ARG A 46 0.16 -5.12 0.03
C ARG A 46 -0.30 -6.43 -0.61
N ASP A 47 -1.12 -7.22 0.09
CA ASP A 47 -1.66 -8.47 -0.44
C ASP A 47 -2.54 -8.21 -1.67
N SER A 48 -3.43 -7.22 -1.61
CA SER A 48 -4.24 -6.83 -2.77
C SER A 48 -3.40 -6.32 -3.96
N LEU A 49 -2.32 -5.59 -3.71
CA LEU A 49 -1.40 -5.17 -4.78
C LEU A 49 -0.75 -6.38 -5.44
N ASN A 50 -0.25 -7.33 -4.64
CA ASN A 50 0.39 -8.53 -5.16
C ASN A 50 -0.58 -9.39 -5.98
N GLU A 51 -1.85 -9.48 -5.56
CA GLU A 51 -2.91 -10.18 -6.30
C GLU A 51 -3.12 -9.53 -7.67
N VAL A 52 -3.28 -8.20 -7.73
CA VAL A 52 -3.43 -7.46 -9.00
C VAL A 52 -2.22 -7.67 -9.91
N LEU A 53 -1.00 -7.51 -9.39
CA LEU A 53 0.23 -7.70 -10.17
C LEU A 53 0.37 -9.15 -10.67
N PHE A 54 -0.04 -10.12 -9.86
CA PHE A 54 -0.05 -11.52 -10.26
C PHE A 54 -1.05 -11.75 -11.40
N GLU A 55 -2.28 -11.26 -11.30
CA GLU A 55 -3.29 -11.35 -12.36
C GLU A 55 -2.83 -10.69 -13.66
N GLU A 56 -2.26 -9.48 -13.59
CA GLU A 56 -1.70 -8.77 -14.75
C GLU A 56 -0.58 -9.58 -15.42
N SER A 57 0.28 -10.23 -14.63
CA SER A 57 1.35 -11.08 -15.16
C SER A 57 0.82 -12.34 -15.87
N GLN A 58 -0.35 -12.86 -15.47
CA GLN A 58 -0.98 -14.00 -16.14
C GLN A 58 -1.64 -13.61 -17.46
N CYS A 59 -2.16 -12.38 -17.58
CA CYS A 59 -2.75 -11.87 -18.83
C CYS A 59 -1.72 -11.55 -19.93
N LEU A 60 -0.44 -11.40 -19.56
CA LEU A 60 0.66 -11.10 -20.48
C LEU A 60 1.37 -12.36 -21.02
N ASN A 61 0.99 -13.55 -20.56
CA ASN A 61 1.46 -14.85 -21.05
C ASN A 61 0.42 -15.52 -21.97
#